data_AF-A0A6P1JFY4-F1
#
_entry.id   AF-A0A6P1JFY4-F1
#
_cell.length_a   1.000
_cell.length_b   1.000
_cell.length_c   1.000
_cell.angle_alpha   90.00
_cell.angle_beta   90.00
_cell.angle_gamma   90.00
#
_symmetry.space_group_name_H-M   'P 1'
#
loop_
_entity.id
_entity.type
_entity.pdbx_description
1 polymer ?
#
loop_
_entity_poly.entity_id
_entity_poly.type
_entity_poly.pdbx_seq_one_letter_code
_entity_poly.pdbx_strand_id
1 'polypeptide(L)'
;MFRRRSPERLSRELRSIDDAIEAHPFRSEPITRAFAVIEDGDGDKELISARLREQGLPELQTIGASTLRYSLSWWWLHNRRRAAVRRIERHRG
;
A
#
# COMPACT_ATOMS: atom_id res chain seq x y z
N MET A 1 19.58 28.84 -10.91
CA MET A 1 18.28 29.37 -10.44
C MET A 1 17.34 28.20 -10.18
N PHE A 2 17.20 27.75 -8.93
CA PHE A 2 16.27 26.67 -8.60
C PHE A 2 14.85 27.20 -8.77
N ARG A 3 14.16 26.86 -9.86
CA ARG A 3 12.72 27.11 -9.98
C ARG A 3 12.05 26.35 -8.85
N ARG A 4 11.67 27.04 -7.76
CA ARG A 4 10.74 26.54 -6.74
C ARG A 4 9.59 25.88 -7.52
N ARG A 5 9.33 24.58 -7.29
CA ARG A 5 8.17 23.93 -7.89
C ARG A 5 6.94 24.75 -7.47
N SER A 6 6.07 25.11 -8.42
CA SER A 6 4.84 25.81 -8.04
C SER A 6 4.02 24.91 -7.11
N PRO A 7 3.23 25.49 -6.19
CA PRO A 7 2.31 24.73 -5.35
C PRO A 7 1.44 23.77 -6.16
N GLU A 8 0.98 24.15 -7.35
CA GLU A 8 0.17 23.26 -8.20
C GLU A 8 0.93 22.02 -8.66
N ARG A 9 2.24 22.15 -8.96
CA ARG A 9 3.07 20.99 -9.32
C ARG A 9 3.23 20.02 -8.17
N LEU A 10 3.38 20.50 -6.94
CA LEU A 10 3.50 19.66 -5.75
C LEU A 10 2.18 18.95 -5.43
N SER A 11 1.04 19.63 -5.57
CA SER A 11 -0.28 19.02 -5.42
C SER A 11 -0.55 17.96 -6.48
N ARG A 12 -0.16 18.20 -7.74
CA ARG A 12 -0.30 17.20 -8.82
C ARG A 12 0.57 15.98 -8.58
N GLU A 13 1.79 16.17 -8.09
CA GLU A 13 2.69 15.07 -7.72
C GLU A 13 2.12 14.23 -6.58
N LEU A 14 1.59 14.87 -5.52
CA LEU A 14 0.94 14.15 -4.42
C LEU A 14 -0.27 13.35 -4.91
N ARG A 15 -1.14 13.95 -5.73
CA ARG A 15 -2.31 13.27 -6.29
C ARG A 15 -1.91 12.05 -7.11
N SER A 16 -0.89 12.17 -7.97
CA SER A 16 -0.39 11.03 -8.75
C SER A 16 0.17 9.90 -7.86
N ILE A 17 0.76 10.23 -6.71
CA ILE A 17 1.21 9.22 -5.75
C ILE A 17 0.02 8.56 -5.06
N ASP A 18 -0.99 9.33 -4.66
CA ASP A 18 -2.21 8.81 -4.05
C ASP A 18 -2.97 7.88 -5.02
N ASP A 19 -3.08 8.27 -6.30
CA ASP A 19 -3.69 7.43 -7.35
C ASP A 19 -2.91 6.11 -7.53
N ALA A 20 -1.58 6.14 -7.46
CA ALA A 20 -0.74 4.94 -7.55
C ALA A 20 -0.83 4.05 -6.31
N ILE A 21 -1.09 4.63 -5.13
CA ILE A 21 -1.37 3.89 -3.89
C ILE A 21 -2.73 3.20 -4.00
N GLU A 22 -3.77 3.89 -4.47
CA GLU A 22 -5.10 3.30 -4.67
C GLU A 22 -5.10 2.17 -5.70
N ALA A 23 -4.37 2.34 -6.80
CA ALA A 23 -4.26 1.30 -7.82
C ALA A 23 -3.33 0.13 -7.42
N HIS A 24 -2.71 0.16 -6.24
CA HIS A 24 -1.72 -0.84 -5.85
C HIS A 24 -2.37 -2.20 -5.53
N PRO A 25 -1.75 -3.34 -5.88
CA PRO A 25 -2.30 -4.67 -5.59
C PRO A 25 -2.66 -4.94 -4.12
N PHE A 26 -1.94 -4.32 -3.18
CA PHE A 26 -2.27 -4.42 -1.74
C PHE A 26 -3.52 -3.66 -1.32
N ARG A 27 -4.03 -2.74 -2.13
CA ARG A 27 -5.35 -2.11 -1.93
C ARG A 27 -6.51 -2.95 -2.46
N SER A 28 -6.21 -4.03 -3.19
CA SER A 28 -7.28 -4.91 -3.66
C SER A 28 -8.02 -5.55 -2.49
N GLU A 29 -9.35 -5.63 -2.64
CA GLU A 29 -10.24 -6.21 -1.63
C GLU A 29 -9.83 -7.64 -1.22
N PRO A 30 -9.49 -8.57 -2.14
CA PRO A 30 -9.11 -9.93 -1.76
C PRO A 30 -7.84 -9.98 -0.92
N ILE A 31 -6.84 -9.14 -1.21
CA ILE A 31 -5.59 -9.09 -0.45
C ILE A 31 -5.80 -8.44 0.92
N THR A 32 -6.62 -7.39 0.98
CA THR A 32 -6.95 -6.71 2.24
C THR A 32 -7.69 -7.63 3.20
N ARG A 33 -8.72 -8.35 2.71
CA ARG A 33 -9.42 -9.36 3.53
C ARG A 33 -8.52 -10.50 3.96
N ALA A 34 -7.65 -10.96 3.06
CA ALA A 34 -6.71 -12.03 3.38
C ALA A 34 -5.72 -11.62 4.48
N PHE A 35 -5.26 -10.38 4.51
CA PHE A 35 -4.44 -9.88 5.61
C PHE A 35 -5.19 -9.82 6.94
N ALA A 36 -6.46 -9.41 6.94
CA ALA A 36 -7.30 -9.44 8.15
C ALA A 36 -7.45 -10.86 8.71
N VAL A 37 -7.67 -11.86 7.85
CA VAL A 37 -7.74 -13.27 8.26
C VAL A 37 -6.42 -13.77 8.85
N ILE A 38 -5.29 -13.36 8.28
CA ILE A 38 -3.96 -13.69 8.80
C ILE A 38 -3.73 -13.07 10.17
N GLU A 39 -4.12 -11.81 10.36
CA GLU A 39 -4.00 -11.08 11.63
C GLU A 39 -4.86 -11.72 12.73
N ASP A 40 -6.12 -12.07 12.41
CA ASP A 40 -7.05 -12.76 13.32
C ASP A 40 -6.64 -14.21 13.67
N GLY A 41 -5.71 -14.79 12.92
CA GLY A 41 -5.24 -16.16 13.09
C GLY A 41 -4.03 -16.30 14.01
N ASP A 42 -3.41 -15.19 14.44
CA ASP A 42 -2.24 -15.14 15.35
C ASP A 42 -1.14 -16.18 15.06
N GLY A 43 -0.88 -16.44 13.78
CA GLY A 43 0.17 -17.38 13.34
C GLY A 43 -0.24 -18.86 13.26
N ASP A 44 -1.47 -19.23 13.60
CA ASP A 44 -2.01 -20.57 13.35
C ASP A 44 -2.29 -20.76 11.85
N LYS A 45 -1.34 -21.41 11.17
CA LYS A 45 -1.38 -21.59 9.72
C LYS A 45 -2.54 -22.47 9.26
N GLU A 46 -2.97 -23.44 10.05
CA GLU A 46 -4.06 -24.34 9.67
C GLU A 46 -5.40 -23.61 9.76
N LEU A 47 -5.62 -22.89 10.85
CA LEU A 47 -6.80 -22.03 11.05
C LEU A 47 -6.90 -20.94 9.97
N ILE A 48 -5.79 -20.26 9.69
CA ILE A 48 -5.72 -19.22 8.65
C ILE A 48 -6.04 -19.82 7.28
N SER A 49 -5.45 -20.96 6.93
CA SER A 49 -5.67 -21.61 5.64
C SER A 49 -7.12 -22.07 5.46
N ALA A 50 -7.74 -22.59 6.51
CA ALA A 50 -9.16 -22.96 6.51
C ALA A 50 -10.06 -21.73 6.28
N ARG A 51 -9.86 -20.66 7.04
CA ARG A 51 -10.62 -19.41 6.91
C ARG A 51 -10.45 -18.75 5.55
N LEU A 52 -9.23 -18.73 4.99
CA LEU A 52 -8.97 -18.21 3.65
C LEU A 52 -9.75 -19.01 2.60
N ARG A 53 -9.75 -20.34 2.69
CA ARG A 53 -10.48 -21.22 1.77
C ARG A 53 -12.00 -21.05 1.91
N GLU A 54 -12.52 -20.97 3.13
CA GLU A 54 -13.95 -20.73 3.39
C GLU A 54 -14.45 -19.43 2.77
N GLN A 55 -13.62 -18.39 2.77
CA GLN A 55 -13.95 -17.07 2.22
C GLN A 55 -13.63 -16.95 0.72
N GLY A 56 -13.14 -18.02 0.06
CA GLY A 56 -12.73 -17.98 -1.34
C GLY A 56 -11.56 -17.04 -1.62
N LEU A 57 -10.72 -16.79 -0.60
CA LEU A 57 -9.57 -15.88 -0.66
C LEU A 57 -8.32 -16.61 -1.19
N PRO A 58 -7.31 -15.86 -1.67
CA PRO A 58 -6.05 -16.44 -2.11
C PRO A 58 -5.39 -17.28 -1.01
N GLU A 59 -4.67 -18.33 -1.41
CA GLU A 59 -3.94 -19.18 -0.47
C GLU A 59 -2.78 -18.44 0.19
N LEU A 60 -2.37 -18.91 1.38
CA LEU A 60 -1.28 -18.32 2.16
C LEU A 60 0.02 -18.14 1.36
N GLN A 61 0.35 -19.11 0.51
CA GLN A 61 1.50 -19.07 -0.39
C GLN A 61 1.40 -18.00 -1.48
N THR A 62 0.21 -17.81 -2.06
CA THR A 62 -0.07 -16.75 -3.03
C THR A 62 0.02 -15.36 -2.37
N ILE A 63 -0.49 -15.25 -1.14
CA ILE A 63 -0.38 -14.02 -0.34
C ILE A 63 1.09 -13.73 -0.04
N GLY A 64 1.85 -14.72 0.42
CA GLY A 64 3.30 -14.58 0.69
C GLY A 64 4.08 -14.14 -0.54
N ALA A 65 3.84 -14.76 -1.70
CA ALA A 65 4.48 -14.36 -2.96
C ALA A 65 4.12 -12.93 -3.37
N SER A 66 2.86 -12.53 -3.19
CA SER A 66 2.40 -11.15 -3.44
C SER A 66 3.07 -10.16 -2.49
N THR A 67 3.20 -10.52 -1.21
CA THR A 67 3.87 -9.71 -0.20
C THR A 67 5.33 -9.45 -0.58
N LEU A 68 6.07 -10.48 -0.95
CA LEU A 68 7.46 -10.35 -1.40
C LEU A 68 7.58 -9.49 -2.67
N ARG A 69 6.66 -9.67 -3.62
CA ARG A 69 6.69 -8.96 -4.91
C ARG A 69 6.39 -7.47 -4.77
N TYR A 70 5.45 -7.09 -3.91
CA TYR A 70 4.92 -5.72 -3.88
C TYR A 70 5.24 -4.92 -2.60
N SER A 71 5.87 -5.52 -1.58
CA SER A 71 6.24 -4.83 -0.33
C SER A 71 7.16 -3.64 -0.55
N LEU A 72 8.18 -3.79 -1.41
CA LEU A 72 9.13 -2.72 -1.70
C LEU A 72 8.47 -1.54 -2.43
N SER A 73 7.63 -1.81 -3.44
CA SER A 73 6.90 -0.75 -4.17
C SER A 73 5.92 -0.03 -3.27
N TRP A 74 5.23 -0.77 -2.40
CA TRP A 74 4.32 -0.21 -1.40
C TRP A 74 5.05 0.73 -0.44
N TRP A 75 6.14 0.26 0.16
CA TRP A 75 6.97 1.06 1.05
C TRP A 75 7.49 2.33 0.36
N TRP A 76 7.97 2.21 -0.87
CA TRP A 76 8.48 3.34 -1.64
C TRP A 76 7.40 4.39 -1.94
N LEU A 77 6.19 3.96 -2.34
CA LEU A 77 5.06 4.87 -2.59
C LEU A 77 4.69 5.65 -1.32
N HIS A 78 4.57 4.98 -0.19
CA HIS A 78 4.26 5.64 1.09
C HIS A 78 5.36 6.61 1.53
N ASN A 79 6.63 6.28 1.31
CA ASN A 79 7.72 7.21 1.59
C ASN A 79 7.73 8.42 0.66
N ARG A 80 7.44 8.22 -0.63
CA ARG A 80 7.27 9.32 -1.58
C ARG A 80 6.11 10.22 -1.20
N ARG A 81 4.97 9.66 -0.78
CA ARG A 81 3.83 10.42 -0.27
C ARG A 81 4.24 11.28 0.93
N ARG A 82 4.88 10.68 1.95
CA ARG A 82 5.40 11.40 3.13
C ARG A 82 6.40 12.50 2.76
N ALA A 83 7.24 12.27 1.76
CA ALA A 83 8.17 13.29 1.27
C ALA A 83 7.45 14.44 0.53
N ALA A 84 6.43 14.13 -0.28
CA ALA A 84 5.63 15.12 -1.00
C ALA A 84 4.84 16.02 -0.04
N VAL A 85 4.17 15.43 0.96
CA VAL A 85 3.47 16.18 2.03
C VAL A 85 4.42 17.12 2.75
N ARG A 86 5.58 16.62 3.21
CA ARG A 86 6.61 17.45 3.87
C ARG A 86 7.17 18.57 2.98
N ARG A 87 7.12 18.43 1.65
CA ARG A 87 7.52 19.52 0.74
C ARG A 87 6.43 20.58 0.64
N ILE A 88 5.17 20.17 0.55
CA ILE A 88 4.02 21.08 0.50
C ILE A 88 3.95 21.92 1.79
N GLU A 89 4.11 21.29 2.95
CA GLU A 89 4.12 21.99 4.25
C GLU A 89 5.20 23.07 4.30
N ARG A 90 6.42 22.75 3.86
CA ARG A 90 7.54 23.71 3.78
C ARG A 90 7.37 24.84 2.75
N HIS A 91 6.39 24.72 1.86
CA HIS A 91 6.05 25.79 0.90
C HIS A 91 4.86 26.65 1.37
N ARG A 92 4.11 26.19 2.38
CA ARG A 92 2.96 26.89 2.95
C ARG A 92 3.31 27.69 4.21
N GLY A 93 4.34 27.25 4.96
CA GLY A 93 4.98 28.03 6.02
C GLY A 93 6.17 28.82 5.48
#